data_AF-A0ABD0PTU9-F1
#
_entry.id   AF-A0ABD0PTU9-F1
#
_cell.length_a   1.000
_cell.length_b   1.000
_cell.length_c   1.000
_cell.angle_alpha   90.00
_cell.angle_beta   90.00
_cell.angle_gamma   90.00
#
_symmetry.space_group_name_H-M   'P 1'
#
loop_
_entity.id
_entity.type
_entity.pdbx_description
1 polymer ?
#
loop_
_entity_poly.entity_id
_entity_poly.type
_entity_poly.pdbx_seq_one_letter_code
_entity_poly.pdbx_strand_id
1 'polypeptide(L)' 'CPANEERSASSGVILSPGFPKNYPNSQTCSWIIRVQPAFTIAIYVEMFQSEKQFDELEIFDGRLYSILFFSINNNTS' A
#
# COMPACT_ATOMS: atom_id res chain seq x y z
N CYS A 1 -8.56 -0.22 -9.97
CA CYS A 1 -8.47 -0.29 -8.49
C CYS A 1 -8.65 1.12 -7.94
N PRO A 2 -8.81 1.34 -6.62
CA PRO A 2 -9.01 2.70 -6.11
C PRO A 2 -7.82 3.60 -6.41
N ALA A 3 -8.13 4.85 -6.76
CA ALA A 3 -7.17 5.93 -6.93
C ALA A 3 -7.43 6.94 -5.80
N ASN A 4 -6.60 6.87 -4.76
CA ASN A 4 -6.65 7.72 -3.56
C ASN A 4 -7.88 7.48 -2.67
N GLU A 5 -8.24 6.22 -2.43
CA GLU A 5 -9.31 5.90 -1.47
C GLU A 5 -8.87 6.28 -0.05
N GLU A 6 -9.67 7.10 0.63
CA GLU A 6 -9.39 7.52 2.00
C GLU A 6 -9.91 6.51 3.03
N ARG A 7 -9.07 6.18 4.01
CA ARG A 7 -9.42 5.32 5.13
C ARG A 7 -9.11 6.00 6.45
N SER A 8 -10.11 6.04 7.32
CA SER A 8 -10.03 6.65 8.66
C SER A 8 -10.46 5.72 9.79
N ALA A 9 -10.73 4.44 9.47
CA ALA A 9 -11.01 3.42 10.47
C ALA A 9 -9.77 3.18 11.35
N SER A 10 -9.99 2.86 12.63
CA SER A 10 -8.91 2.60 13.60
C SER A 10 -8.09 1.35 13.29
N SER A 11 -8.61 0.47 12.43
CA SER A 11 -7.95 -0.76 11.97
C SER A 11 -8.59 -1.24 10.67
N GLY A 12 -7.86 -2.02 9.88
CA GLY A 12 -8.41 -2.65 8.69
C GLY A 12 -7.34 -3.41 7.90
N VAL A 13 -7.78 -4.04 6.80
CA VAL A 13 -6.91 -4.76 5.87
C VAL A 13 -7.06 -4.14 4.48
N ILE A 14 -5.94 -3.99 3.78
CA ILE A 14 -5.88 -3.61 2.37
C ILE A 14 -5.45 -4.85 1.60
N LEU A 15 -6.24 -5.19 0.58
CA LEU A 15 -5.99 -6.34 -0.28
C LEU A 15 -5.73 -5.86 -1.71
N SER A 16 -4.92 -6.61 -2.44
CA SER A 16 -4.77 -6.37 -3.87
C SER A 16 -6.10 -6.56 -4.59
N PRO A 17 -6.36 -5.80 -5.67
CA PRO A 17 -7.57 -5.97 -6.46
C PRO A 17 -7.64 -7.41 -7.00
N GLY A 18 -8.71 -8.13 -6.70
CA GLY A 18 -8.88 -9.52 -7.16
C GLY A 18 -8.36 -10.59 -6.20
N PHE A 19 -7.73 -10.22 -5.08
CA PHE A 19 -7.35 -11.18 -4.02
C PHE A 19 -8.54 -12.09 -3.64
N PRO A 20 -8.34 -13.42 -3.48
CA PRO A 20 -7.07 -14.15 -3.46
C PRO A 20 -6.53 -14.57 -4.84
N LYS A 21 -7.14 -14.12 -5.94
CA LYS A 21 -6.62 -14.35 -7.29
C LYS A 21 -5.54 -13.32 -7.63
N ASN A 22 -4.88 -13.52 -8.77
CA ASN A 22 -3.90 -12.57 -9.30
C ASN A 22 -4.52 -11.19 -9.50
N TYR A 23 -3.73 -10.15 -9.23
CA TYR A 23 -4.12 -8.79 -9.52
C TYR A 23 -4.13 -8.54 -11.04
N PRO A 24 -4.99 -7.63 -11.55
CA PRO A 24 -4.96 -7.23 -12.95
C PRO A 24 -3.66 -6.50 -13.30
N ASN A 25 -3.21 -6.65 -14.54
CA ASN A 25 -2.03 -5.94 -15.06
C ASN A 25 -2.25 -4.43 -15.16
N SER A 26 -1.15 -3.66 -15.17
CA SER A 26 -1.13 -2.21 -15.44
C SER A 26 -1.98 -1.38 -14.47
N GLN A 27 -1.97 -1.76 -13.19
CA GLN A 27 -2.72 -1.09 -12.15
C GLN A 27 -1.85 -0.10 -11.39
N THR A 28 -2.38 1.10 -11.14
CA THR A 28 -1.81 2.07 -10.20
C THR A 28 -2.86 2.34 -9.13
N CYS A 29 -2.72 1.66 -8.00
CA CYS A 29 -3.67 1.73 -6.90
C CYS A 29 -3.09 2.58 -5.77
N SER A 30 -3.93 3.38 -5.12
CA SER A 30 -3.48 4.15 -3.97
C SER A 30 -4.57 4.29 -2.91
N TRP A 31 -4.12 4.29 -1.66
CA TRP A 31 -4.92 4.49 -0.47
C TRP A 31 -4.28 5.57 0.39
N ILE A 32 -5.12 6.38 1.03
CA ILE A 32 -4.70 7.43 1.96
C ILE A 32 -5.23 7.04 3.34
N ILE A 33 -4.32 6.71 4.26
CA ILE A 33 -4.68 6.39 5.64
C ILE A 33 -4.58 7.68 6.46
N ARG A 34 -5.69 8.10 7.09
CA ARG A 34 -5.74 9.28 7.95
C ARG A 34 -6.14 8.91 9.37
N VAL A 35 -5.41 9.43 10.33
CA VAL A 35 -5.75 9.37 11.76
C VAL A 35 -5.68 10.76 12.37
N GLN A 36 -6.30 10.96 13.53
CA GLN A 36 -6.17 12.24 14.24
C GLN A 36 -4.71 12.44 14.71
N PRO A 37 -4.22 13.68 14.84
CA PRO A 37 -2.80 13.96 15.10
C PRO A 37 -2.19 13.33 16.37
N ALA A 38 -3.01 12.89 17.32
CA ALA A 38 -2.58 12.24 18.54
C ALA A 38 -2.33 10.72 18.40
N PHE A 39 -2.62 10.14 17.23
CA PHE A 39 -2.50 8.70 17.00
C PHE A 39 -1.37 8.36 16.04
N THR A 40 -0.83 7.16 16.19
CA THR A 40 0.21 6.59 15.33
C THR A 40 -0.39 5.50 14.45
N ILE A 41 0.00 5.48 13.18
CA ILE A 41 -0.36 4.42 12.24
C ILE A 41 0.69 3.32 12.36
N ALA A 42 0.26 2.09 12.62
CA ALA A 42 1.09 0.89 12.54
C ALA A 42 0.68 0.09 11.30
N ILE A 43 1.67 -0.20 10.43
CA ILE A 43 1.47 -0.98 9.21
C ILE A 43 2.40 -2.19 9.27
N TYR A 44 1.87 -3.35 8.95
CA TYR A 44 2.66 -4.56 8.70
C TYR A 44 2.16 -5.19 7.39
N VAL A 45 3.08 -5.75 6.63
CA VAL A 45 2.77 -6.45 5.39
C VAL A 45 2.82 -7.95 5.69
N GLU A 46 1.65 -8.57 5.74
CA GLU A 46 1.52 -10.00 6.05
C GLU A 46 2.01 -10.88 4.90
N MET A 47 1.60 -10.54 3.67
CA MET A 47 2.01 -11.23 2.47
C MET A 47 2.22 -10.25 1.32
N PHE A 48 3.26 -10.47 0.54
CA PHE A 48 3.51 -9.72 -0.69
C PHE A 48 3.97 -10.66 -1.78
N GLN A 49 3.22 -10.70 -2.89
CA GLN A 49 3.53 -11.50 -4.06
C GLN A 49 3.17 -10.71 -5.33
N SER A 50 4.20 -10.16 -5.99
CA SER A 50 4.13 -9.42 -7.24
C SER A 50 5.08 -9.97 -8.31
N GLU A 51 4.96 -9.46 -9.53
CA GLU A 51 5.90 -9.72 -10.63
C GLU A 51 7.28 -9.12 -10.30
N LYS A 52 8.33 -9.93 -10.47
CA LYS A 52 9.71 -9.48 -10.20
C LYS A 52 10.09 -8.34 -11.14
N GLN A 53 10.87 -7.38 -10.64
CA GLN A 53 11.45 -6.25 -11.41
C GLN A 53 10.44 -5.25 -12.00
N PHE A 54 9.14 -5.49 -11.95
CA PHE A 54 8.12 -4.61 -12.54
C PHE A 54 7.19 -4.00 -11.49
N ASP A 55 6.73 -4.81 -10.55
CA ASP A 55 5.69 -4.40 -9.61
C ASP A 55 6.26 -4.16 -8.22
N GLU A 56 5.90 -3.01 -7.65
CA GLU A 56 6.42 -2.50 -6.39
C GLU A 56 5.28 -1.97 -5.52
N LEU A 57 5.40 -2.15 -4.20
CA LEU A 57 4.53 -1.54 -3.21
C LEU A 57 5.30 -0.44 -2.48
N GLU A 58 4.86 0.79 -2.67
CA GLU A 58 5.42 1.97 -2.04
C GLU A 58 4.53 2.46 -0.88
N ILE A 59 5.15 2.81 0.24
CA ILE A 59 4.51 3.42 1.40
C ILE A 59 5.13 4.81 1.59
N PHE A 60 4.30 5.83 1.72
CA PHE A 60 4.71 7.24 1.87
C PHE A 60 4.26 7.82 3.22
N ASP A 61 5.06 8.70 3.83
CA ASP A 61 4.71 9.37 5.13
C ASP A 61 3.65 10.48 4.98
N GLY A 62 3.16 10.74 3.76
CA GLY A 62 2.05 11.68 3.50
C GLY A 62 2.31 13.17 3.85
N ARG A 63 3.50 13.54 4.34
CA ARG A 63 3.91 14.95 4.55
C ARG A 63 4.21 15.62 3.21
N LEU A 64 4.28 16.96 3.22
CA LEU A 64 4.68 17.78 2.06
C LEU A 64 5.94 17.15 1.41
N TYR A 65 5.87 16.93 0.10
CA TYR A 65 6.86 16.23 -0.74
C TYR A 65 6.91 14.69 -0.66
N SER A 66 5.83 14.01 -0.20
CA SER A 66 5.59 12.56 -0.30
C SER A 66 6.88 11.73 -0.26
N ILE A 67 7.61 11.82 0.86
CA ILE A 67 8.83 11.06 1.03
C ILE A 67 8.48 9.56 1.03
N LEU A 68 9.16 8.80 0.16
CA LEU A 68 9.08 7.34 0.16
C LEU A 68 9.60 6.85 1.50
N PHE A 69 8.72 6.25 2.29
CA PHE A 69 9.06 5.71 3.60
C PHE A 69 9.61 4.30 3.47
N PHE A 70 8.97 3.47 2.65
CA PHE A 70 9.39 2.11 2.40
C PHE A 70 8.94 1.64 1.02
N SER A 71 9.73 0.77 0.40
CA SER A 71 9.42 0.16 -0.88
C SER A 71 9.66 -1.34 -0.84
N ILE A 72 8.69 -2.12 -1.33
CA ILE A 72 8.73 -3.58 -1.35
C ILE A 72 8.62 -4.07 -2.77
N ASN A 73 9.59 -4.87 -3.20
CA ASN A 73 9.56 -5.58 -4.46
C ASN A 73 10.01 -7.03 -4.26
N ASN A 74 9.70 -7.88 -5.24
CA ASN A 74 10.01 -9.32 -5.19
C ASN A 74 11.43 -9.66 -5.71
N ASN A 75 12.38 -8.73 -5.64
CA ASN A 75 13.72 -8.91 -6.23
C ASN A 75 14.69 -9.75 -5.38
N THR A 76 14.34 -10.07 -4.13
CA THR A 76 15.15 -10.96 -3.28
C THR A 76 14.41 -12.27 -3.05
N SER A 77 15.02 -13.36 -3.51
CA SER A 77 14.69 -14.74 -3.10
C SER A 77 15.01 -14.97 -1.63
#